data_AF-A0A4Q7L4S0-F1
#
_entry.id   AF-A0A4Q7L4S0-F1
#
_cell.length_a   1.000
_cell.length_b   1.000
_cell.length_c   1.000
_cell.angle_alpha   90.00
_cell.angle_beta   90.00
_cell.angle_gamma   90.00
#
_symmetry.space_group_name_H-M   'P 1'
#
loop_
_entity.id
_entity.type
_entity.pdbx_description
1 polymer ?
#
loop_
_entity_poly.entity_id
_entity_poly.type
_entity_poly.pdbx_seq_one_letter_code
_entity_poly.pdbx_strand_id
1 'polypeptide(L)'
;MSRHVRAVGLVNVVDEQAPHREVTEELGVGLRTARFRRTYRAPAYGEGDGATVELVCYDGELDGEPAPGAEIAALRRVTASEYGGDRETAPAIHLLLRDLLLDGVLIK
;
A
#
# COMPACT_ATOMS: atom_id res chain seq x y z
N MET A 1 4.68 12.44 20.43
CA MET A 1 5.37 11.44 19.59
C MET A 1 4.47 11.14 18.40
N SER A 2 4.62 11.89 17.29
CA SER A 2 3.73 11.77 16.12
C SER A 2 4.00 10.47 15.37
N ARG A 3 3.07 9.51 15.52
CA ARG A 3 3.00 8.32 14.66
C ARG A 3 2.56 8.81 13.28
N HIS A 4 3.51 8.91 12.37
CA HIS A 4 3.22 9.21 10.97
C HIS A 4 2.48 8.00 10.40
N VAL A 5 1.22 8.19 10.03
CA VAL A 5 0.46 7.21 9.26
C VAL A 5 0.99 7.28 7.83
N ARG A 6 1.94 6.41 7.48
CA ARG A 6 2.36 6.25 6.09
C ARG A 6 1.42 5.25 5.43
N ALA A 7 0.53 5.75 4.60
CA ALA A 7 -0.33 4.91 3.79
C ALA A 7 0.50 4.28 2.67
N VAL A 8 0.45 2.96 2.56
CA VAL A 8 0.88 2.24 1.36
C VAL A 8 -0.39 1.94 0.60
N GLY A 9 -0.64 2.65 -0.50
CA GLY A 9 -1.70 2.32 -1.45
C GLY A 9 -1.18 1.35 -2.51
N LEU A 10 -2.05 0.42 -2.95
CA LEU A 10 -1.88 -0.33 -4.19
C LEU A 10 -2.38 0.55 -5.32
N VAL A 11 -1.48 1.24 -6.02
CA VAL A 11 -1.89 2.16 -7.09
C VAL A 11 -1.71 1.54 -8.46
N ASN A 12 -2.80 1.43 -9.23
CA ASN A 12 -2.73 1.05 -10.63
C ASN A 12 -2.44 2.30 -11.47
N VAL A 13 -1.16 2.62 -11.61
CA VAL A 13 -0.72 3.89 -12.18
C VAL A 13 -0.88 3.90 -13.70
N VAL A 14 -1.86 4.67 -14.18
CA VAL A 14 -2.00 5.05 -15.60
C VAL A 14 -1.33 6.40 -15.88
N ASP A 15 -1.17 7.25 -14.85
CA ASP A 15 -0.53 8.56 -14.87
C ASP A 15 -0.09 9.02 -13.45
N GLU A 16 0.65 10.12 -13.35
CA GLU A 16 1.18 10.66 -12.07
C GLU A 16 0.11 11.18 -11.08
N GLN A 17 -1.12 11.39 -11.54
CA GLN A 17 -2.26 11.84 -10.72
C GLN A 17 -3.06 10.66 -10.15
N ALA A 18 -2.91 9.46 -10.70
CA ALA A 18 -3.52 8.22 -10.20
C ALA A 18 -3.44 8.07 -8.67
N PRO A 19 -2.27 8.22 -8.00
CA PRO A 19 -2.20 8.06 -6.54
C PRO A 19 -3.06 9.06 -5.77
N HIS A 20 -3.24 10.29 -6.26
CA HIS A 20 -4.09 11.28 -5.60
C HIS A 20 -5.58 10.91 -5.71
N ARG A 21 -6.00 10.44 -6.89
CA ARG A 21 -7.39 10.04 -7.13
C ARG A 21 -7.75 8.79 -6.34
N GLU A 22 -6.94 7.75 -6.40
CA GLU A 22 -7.24 6.48 -5.74
C GLU A 22 -7.26 6.62 -4.22
N VAL A 23 -6.33 7.36 -3.62
CA VAL A 23 -6.38 7.65 -2.18
C VAL A 23 -7.67 8.38 -1.80
N THR A 24 -8.17 9.27 -2.66
CA THR A 24 -9.44 9.96 -2.43
C THR A 24 -10.63 9.00 -2.55
N GLU A 25 -10.64 8.14 -3.58
CA GLU A 25 -11.74 7.22 -3.89
C GLU A 25 -11.85 6.08 -2.86
N GLU A 26 -10.71 5.49 -2.47
CA GLU A 26 -10.65 4.32 -1.60
C GLU A 26 -10.55 4.65 -0.11
N LEU A 27 -9.96 5.80 0.23
CA LEU A 27 -9.70 6.16 1.63
C LEU A 27 -10.45 7.42 2.10
N GLY A 28 -11.14 8.13 1.19
CA GLY A 28 -11.94 9.31 1.51
C GLY A 28 -11.14 10.53 1.97
N VAL A 29 -9.81 10.52 1.76
CA VAL A 29 -8.88 11.58 2.21
C VAL A 29 -7.99 12.01 1.05
N GLY A 30 -7.44 13.21 1.12
CA GLY A 30 -6.49 13.71 0.14
C GLY A 30 -5.06 13.27 0.42
N LEU A 31 -4.29 13.10 -0.65
CA LEU A 31 -2.85 12.90 -0.62
C LEU A 31 -2.15 14.23 -0.92
N ARG A 32 -1.43 14.81 0.05
CA ARG A 32 -0.76 16.13 -0.10
C ARG A 32 0.46 16.06 -1.01
N THR A 33 1.21 14.97 -0.91
CA THR A 33 2.43 14.72 -1.66
C THR A 33 2.44 13.26 -2.11
N ALA A 34 2.86 13.02 -3.34
CA ALA A 34 3.08 11.68 -3.87
C ALA A 34 4.50 11.61 -4.44
N ARG A 35 5.41 10.96 -3.71
CA ARG A 35 6.77 10.72 -4.19
C ARG A 35 6.92 9.26 -4.54
N PHE A 36 7.21 8.96 -5.80
CA PHE A 36 7.48 7.60 -6.24
C PHE A 36 8.56 6.96 -5.36
N ARG A 37 8.27 5.76 -4.87
CA ARG A 37 9.18 4.97 -4.05
C ARG A 37 9.84 3.88 -4.88
N ARG A 38 9.04 2.93 -5.35
CA ARG A 38 9.50 1.72 -6.03
C ARG A 38 8.31 0.99 -6.65
N THR A 39 8.58 0.21 -7.69
CA THR A 39 7.65 -0.77 -8.26
C THR A 39 8.07 -2.19 -7.87
N TYR A 40 7.10 -3.01 -7.46
CA TYR A 40 7.27 -4.43 -7.15
C TYR A 40 6.47 -5.28 -8.13
N ARG A 41 7.05 -6.38 -8.61
CA ARG A 41 6.35 -7.35 -9.47
C ARG A 41 6.36 -8.71 -8.81
N ALA A 42 5.19 -9.33 -8.70
CA ALA A 42 5.04 -10.66 -8.13
C ALA A 42 3.76 -11.32 -8.65
N PRO A 43 3.56 -12.64 -8.48
CA PRO A 43 2.28 -13.27 -8.79
C PRO A 43 1.12 -12.58 -8.08
N ALA A 44 0.02 -12.38 -8.79
CA ALA A 44 -1.20 -11.80 -8.24
C ALA A 44 -1.88 -12.83 -7.33
N TYR A 45 -2.26 -12.40 -6.12
CA TYR A 45 -2.99 -13.24 -5.19
C TYR A 45 -4.48 -13.20 -5.51
N GLY A 46 -5.15 -14.36 -5.50
CA GLY A 46 -6.59 -14.45 -5.79
C GLY A 46 -6.95 -14.42 -7.27
N GLU A 47 -5.98 -14.11 -8.14
CA GLU A 47 -6.10 -14.17 -9.59
C GLU A 47 -5.57 -15.53 -10.09
N GLY A 48 -6.20 -16.08 -11.13
CA GLY A 48 -5.90 -17.42 -11.64
C GLY A 48 -4.43 -17.64 -12.07
N ASP A 49 -4.12 -18.89 -12.43
CA ASP A 49 -2.75 -19.32 -12.75
C ASP A 49 -2.06 -18.40 -13.78
N GLY A 50 -0.90 -17.85 -13.40
CA GLY A 50 -0.03 -17.05 -14.26
C GLY A 50 -0.26 -15.54 -14.20
N ALA A 51 -1.27 -15.05 -13.48
CA ALA A 51 -1.47 -13.61 -13.29
C ALA A 51 -0.33 -12.99 -12.46
N THR A 52 0.14 -11.81 -12.89
CA THR A 52 1.20 -11.03 -12.21
C THR A 52 0.65 -9.65 -11.87
N VAL A 53 0.93 -9.17 -10.66
CA VAL A 53 0.63 -7.80 -10.23
C VAL A 53 1.89 -6.94 -10.32
N GLU A 54 1.71 -5.71 -10.81
CA GLU A 54 2.69 -4.64 -10.66
C GLU A 54 2.18 -3.67 -9.59
N LEU A 55 2.87 -3.62 -8.46
CA LEU A 55 2.55 -2.73 -7.34
C LEU A 55 3.47 -1.52 -7.39
N VAL A 56 2.92 -0.37 -7.76
CA VAL A 56 3.64 0.92 -7.80
C VAL A 56 3.40 1.66 -6.48
N CYS A 57 4.47 1.83 -5.69
CA CYS A 57 4.37 2.44 -4.37
C CYS A 57 4.85 3.89 -4.38
N TYR A 58 4.16 4.72 -3.60
CA TYR A 58 4.50 6.12 -3.33
C TYR A 58 4.62 6.36 -1.83
N ASP A 59 5.52 7.26 -1.45
CA ASP A 59 5.53 7.87 -0.12
C ASP A 59 4.71 9.17 -0.18
N GLY A 60 3.89 9.42 0.84
CA GLY A 60 3.09 10.62 0.90
C GLY A 60 2.48 10.91 2.27
N GLU A 61 1.85 12.08 2.38
CA GLU A 61 1.17 12.55 3.57
C GLU A 61 -0.32 12.70 3.30
N LEU A 62 -1.15 12.07 4.16
CA LEU A 62 -2.60 12.22 4.11
C LEU A 62 -3.02 13.54 4.76
N ASP A 63 -4.12 14.13 4.30
CA ASP A 63 -4.69 15.34 4.88
C ASP A 63 -5.78 15.09 5.94
N GLY A 64 -6.10 13.83 6.21
CA GLY A 64 -7.09 13.39 7.19
C GLY A 64 -6.87 11.95 7.68
N GLU A 65 -7.81 11.43 8.46
CA GLU A 65 -7.81 10.03 8.89
C GLU A 65 -8.51 9.16 7.82
N PRO A 66 -7.84 8.13 7.26
CA PRO A 66 -8.40 7.32 6.20
C PRO A 66 -9.52 6.41 6.74
N ALA A 67 -10.55 6.18 5.92
CA ALA A 67 -11.62 5.23 6.19
C ALA A 67 -11.82 4.32 4.96
N PRO A 68 -12.22 3.06 5.14
CA PRO A 68 -12.49 2.16 4.01
C PRO A 68 -13.58 2.72 3.09
N GLY A 69 -13.37 2.64 1.78
CA GLY A 69 -14.28 3.08 0.72
C GLY A 69 -14.00 2.34 -0.60
N ALA A 70 -14.91 2.51 -1.57
CA ALA A 70 -14.88 1.82 -2.85
C ALA A 70 -14.67 0.30 -2.69
N GLU A 71 -13.57 -0.25 -3.21
CA GLU A 71 -13.24 -1.68 -3.17
C GLU A 71 -12.61 -2.13 -1.84
N ILE A 72 -12.22 -1.20 -0.96
CA ILE A 72 -11.64 -1.50 0.35
C ILE A 72 -12.75 -1.72 1.37
N ALA A 73 -12.94 -2.98 1.77
CA ALA A 73 -13.93 -3.33 2.78
C ALA A 73 -13.52 -2.97 4.22
N ALA A 74 -12.22 -2.97 4.53
CA ALA A 74 -11.71 -2.71 5.88
C ALA A 74 -10.26 -2.24 5.88
N LEU A 75 -9.88 -1.46 6.90
CA LEU A 75 -8.50 -1.05 7.17
C LEU A 75 -8.00 -1.68 8.47
N ARG A 76 -6.76 -2.19 8.44
CA ARG A 76 -6.06 -2.69 9.61
C ARG A 76 -4.60 -2.26 9.57
N ARG A 77 -4.08 -1.82 10.71
CA ARG A 77 -2.64 -1.59 10.90
C ARG A 77 -2.00 -2.91 11.33
N VAL A 78 -0.91 -3.29 10.67
CA VAL A 78 -0.20 -4.54 10.90
C VAL A 78 1.30 -4.31 10.93
N THR A 79 2.00 -5.13 11.70
CA THR A 79 3.44 -5.36 11.57
C THR A 79 3.73 -6.30 10.40
N ALA A 80 4.99 -6.35 9.97
CA ALA A 80 5.39 -7.32 8.95
C ALA A 80 5.20 -8.77 9.42
N SER A 81 5.40 -9.05 10.71
CA SER A 81 5.19 -10.37 11.28
C SER A 81 3.72 -10.76 11.33
N GLU A 82 2.82 -9.82 11.69
CA GLU A 82 1.38 -10.08 11.70
C GLU A 82 0.85 -10.35 10.30
N TYR A 83 1.24 -9.52 9.32
CA TYR A 83 0.85 -9.75 7.92
C TYR A 83 1.35 -11.11 7.42
N GLY A 84 2.60 -11.47 7.70
CA GLY A 84 3.15 -12.76 7.27
C GLY A 84 2.55 -13.98 7.97
N GLY A 85 1.80 -13.81 9.06
CA GLY A 85 1.06 -14.87 9.73
C GLY A 85 -0.36 -15.07 9.20
N ASP A 86 -0.87 -14.17 8.35
CA ASP A 86 -2.21 -14.29 7.78
C ASP A 86 -2.29 -15.45 6.79
N ARG A 87 -3.46 -16.10 6.72
CA ARG A 87 -3.72 -17.21 5.79
C ARG A 87 -3.61 -16.78 4.33
N GLU A 88 -3.93 -15.51 4.07
CA GLU A 88 -4.09 -14.95 2.73
C GLU A 88 -3.27 -13.67 2.64
N THR A 89 -2.22 -13.70 1.81
CA THR A 89 -1.30 -12.57 1.66
C THR A 89 -0.90 -12.38 0.21
N ALA A 90 -0.74 -11.13 -0.19
CA ALA A 90 -0.28 -10.77 -1.52
C ALA A 90 1.27 -10.84 -1.57
N PRO A 91 1.87 -11.62 -2.49
CA PRO A 91 3.33 -11.74 -2.59
C PRO A 91 4.08 -10.42 -2.74
N ALA A 92 3.51 -9.45 -3.47
CA ALA A 92 4.12 -8.13 -3.66
C ALA A 92 4.26 -7.32 -2.34
N ILE A 93 3.33 -7.50 -1.40
CA ILE A 93 3.34 -6.81 -0.12
C ILE A 93 4.49 -7.31 0.77
N HIS A 94 4.85 -8.60 0.70
CA HIS A 94 6.03 -9.12 1.40
C HIS A 94 7.34 -8.46 0.92
N LEU A 95 7.47 -8.22 -0.39
CA LEU A 95 8.63 -7.53 -0.96
C LEU A 95 8.73 -6.11 -0.44
N LEU A 96 7.60 -5.40 -0.43
CA LEU A 96 7.52 -4.05 0.13
C LEU A 96 7.87 -4.02 1.62
N LEU A 97 7.26 -4.88 2.43
CA LEU A 97 7.48 -4.89 3.88
C LEU A 97 8.93 -5.20 4.23
N ARG A 98 9.57 -6.14 3.50
CA ARG A 98 11.00 -6.42 3.64
C ARG A 98 11.83 -5.17 3.39
N ASP A 99 11.58 -4.47 2.29
CA ASP A 99 12.36 -3.27 1.94
C ASP A 99 12.12 -2.15 2.96
N LEU A 100 10.88 -1.95 3.43
CA LEU A 100 10.58 -0.97 4.49
C LEU A 100 11.28 -1.27 5.83
N LEU A 101 11.46 -2.55 6.18
CA LEU A 101 12.23 -2.97 7.35
C LEU A 101 13.73 -2.69 7.17
N LEU A 102 14.28 -3.02 6.01
CA LEU A 102 15.69 -2.79 5.69
C LEU A 102 16.03 -1.30 5.64
N ASP A 103 15.11 -0.48 5.17
CA ASP A 103 15.23 0.99 5.13
C ASP A 103 15.01 1.64 6.51
N GLY A 104 14.64 0.86 7.54
CA GLY A 104 14.34 1.37 8.88
C GLY A 104 13.08 2.24 8.96
N VAL A 105 12.21 2.18 7.94
CA VAL A 105 10.95 2.92 7.86
C VAL A 105 9.85 2.23 8.66
N LEU A 106 9.80 0.90 8.59
CA LEU A 106 8.88 0.09 9.39
C LEU A 106 9.64 -0.43 10.62
N ILE A 107 9.02 -0.27 11.79
CA ILE A 107 9.52 -0.89 13.02
C ILE A 107 8.92 -2.31 13.08
N LYS A 108 9.74 -3.29 13.48
CA LYS A 108 9.39 -4.72 13.57
C LYS A 108 8.05 -4.99 14.24
#